data_AF-A0A0S3PQN2-F1
#
_entry.id   AF-A0A0S3PQN2-F1
#
_cell.length_a   1.000
_cell.length_b   1.000
_cell.length_c   1.000
_cell.angle_alpha   90.00
_cell.angle_beta   90.00
_cell.angle_gamma   90.00
#
_symmetry.space_group_name_H-M   'P 1'
#
loop_
_entity.id
_entity.type
_entity.pdbx_description
1 polymer ?
#
loop_
_entity_poly.entity_id
_entity_poly.type
_entity_poly.pdbx_seq_one_letter_code
_entity_poly.pdbx_strand_id
1 'polypeptide(L)'
;MRTNTSAAYAWTIAKGAGVGWLPTYARACGARVVPLDLDMRLKLGIWLVHHPSASRVARVRHTIEWIADRCGPKRYPWLRGEFIHPNDFDDRYTGPPLLNLFEGFVGFGTESNEPREWGARV
;
A
#
# COMPACT_ATOMS: atom_id res chain seq x y z
N MET A 1 -10.38 15.16 8.29
CA MET A 1 -8.93 15.39 8.47
C MET A 1 -8.30 15.67 7.11
N ARG A 2 -7.48 16.72 6.98
CA ARG A 2 -6.70 16.98 5.76
C ARG A 2 -5.22 16.76 6.11
N THR A 3 -4.55 15.89 5.38
CA THR A 3 -3.13 15.59 5.59
C THR A 3 -2.45 15.35 4.24
N ASN A 4 -1.15 15.63 4.17
CA ASN A 4 -0.27 15.30 3.04
C ASN A 4 0.58 14.05 3.30
N THR A 5 0.38 13.41 4.45
CA THR A 5 1.18 12.25 4.88
C THR A 5 0.32 11.00 4.79
N SER A 6 0.68 10.08 3.89
CA SER A 6 -0.02 8.81 3.69
C SER A 6 -0.02 7.94 4.95
N ALA A 7 1.08 7.91 5.70
CA ALA A 7 1.17 7.18 6.96
C ALA A 7 0.18 7.70 8.01
N ALA A 8 0.08 9.02 8.19
CA ALA A 8 -0.89 9.62 9.11
C ALA A 8 -2.35 9.33 8.68
N TYR A 9 -2.61 9.38 7.37
CA TYR A 9 -3.92 9.04 6.82
C TYR A 9 -4.30 7.58 7.09
N ALA A 10 -3.40 6.65 6.79
CA ALA A 10 -3.60 5.22 7.04
C ALA A 10 -3.76 4.91 8.53
N TRP A 11 -2.99 5.58 9.40
CA TRP A 11 -3.07 5.44 10.85
C TRP A 11 -4.43 5.87 11.40
N THR A 12 -4.97 7.00 10.94
CA THR A 12 -6.29 7.49 11.34
C THR A 12 -7.40 6.48 11.00
N ILE A 13 -7.33 5.86 9.82
CA ILE A 13 -8.28 4.80 9.41
C ILE A 13 -8.12 3.56 10.29
N ALA A 14 -6.88 3.09 10.48
CA ALA A 14 -6.59 1.91 11.30
C ALA A 14 -6.98 2.09 12.78
N LYS A 15 -7.04 3.33 13.27
CA LYS A 15 -7.52 3.67 14.62
C LYS A 15 -9.05 3.86 14.72
N GLY A 16 -9.78 3.64 13.63
CA GLY A 16 -11.24 3.70 13.62
C GLY A 16 -11.81 5.12 13.60
N ALA A 17 -11.00 6.14 13.30
CA ALA A 17 -11.48 7.52 13.20
C ALA A 17 -12.26 7.80 11.90
N GLY A 18 -12.40 6.81 11.02
CA GLY A 18 -13.26 6.87 9.84
C GLY A 18 -12.92 5.84 8.76
N VAL A 19 -13.66 5.90 7.65
CA VAL A 19 -13.43 5.13 6.42
C VAL A 19 -12.58 5.95 5.45
N GLY A 20 -11.71 5.30 4.70
CA GLY A 20 -10.88 5.99 3.70
C GLY A 20 -10.30 5.07 2.62
N TRP A 21 -9.74 5.69 1.60
CA TRP A 21 -9.18 5.00 0.44
C TRP A 21 -7.72 4.64 0.66
N LEU A 22 -7.42 3.36 0.68
CA LEU A 22 -6.05 2.86 0.74
C LEU A 22 -5.69 2.14 -0.56
N PRO A 23 -4.41 2.16 -0.98
CA PRO A 23 -3.95 1.27 -2.03
C PRO A 23 -4.21 -0.19 -1.64
N THR A 24 -4.45 -1.05 -2.63
CA THR A 24 -4.73 -2.49 -2.41
C THR A 24 -3.61 -3.20 -1.64
N TYR A 25 -2.37 -2.78 -1.83
CA TYR A 25 -1.20 -3.31 -1.10
C TYR A 25 -1.11 -2.89 0.37
N ALA A 26 -2.00 -2.02 0.88
CA ALA A 26 -2.02 -1.65 2.29
C ALA A 26 -2.22 -2.87 3.21
N ARG A 27 -2.84 -3.94 2.70
CA ARG A 27 -2.94 -5.24 3.37
C ARG A 27 -1.56 -5.82 3.69
N ALA A 28 -0.64 -5.74 2.74
CA ALA A 28 0.74 -6.20 2.88
C ALA A 28 1.58 -5.36 3.85
N CYS A 29 1.23 -4.08 3.98
CA CYS A 29 1.80 -3.19 4.99
C CYS A 29 1.27 -3.48 6.40
N GLY A 30 0.43 -4.52 6.56
CA GLY A 30 -0.12 -4.99 7.82
C GLY A 30 -1.36 -4.22 8.29
N ALA A 31 -1.89 -3.27 7.51
CA ALA A 31 -2.96 -2.40 7.97
C ALA A 31 -4.14 -3.21 8.55
N ARG A 32 -4.46 -2.98 9.84
CA ARG A 32 -5.61 -3.58 10.54
C ARG A 32 -6.92 -2.90 10.10
N VAL A 33 -7.26 -3.09 8.84
CA VAL A 33 -8.46 -2.53 8.20
C VAL A 33 -9.22 -3.64 7.48
N VAL A 34 -10.54 -3.49 7.40
CA VAL A 34 -11.40 -4.37 6.62
C VAL A 34 -11.66 -3.68 5.28
N PRO A 35 -11.32 -4.30 4.13
CA PRO A 35 -11.64 -3.75 2.83
C PRO A 35 -13.16 -3.70 2.64
N LEU A 36 -13.64 -2.62 2.04
CA LEU A 36 -15.04 -2.48 1.64
C LEU A 36 -15.15 -2.88 0.17
N ASP A 37 -15.88 -3.95 -0.10
CA ASP A 37 -16.11 -4.45 -1.46
C ASP A 37 -17.17 -3.59 -2.14
N LEU A 38 -16.69 -2.56 -2.81
CA LEU A 38 -17.48 -1.64 -3.62
C LEU A 38 -17.25 -2.00 -5.08
N ASP A 39 -18.29 -1.92 -5.91
CA ASP A 39 -18.17 -2.13 -7.38
C ASP A 39 -17.49 -0.93 -8.06
N MET A 40 -16.33 -0.54 -7.54
CA MET A 40 -15.55 0.60 -7.99
C MET A 40 -14.06 0.25 -7.94
N ARG A 41 -13.37 0.60 -9.04
CA ARG A 41 -11.93 0.36 -9.18
C ARG A 41 -11.22 1.68 -9.47
N LEU A 42 -10.35 2.09 -8.55
CA LEU A 42 -9.49 3.25 -8.76
C LEU A 42 -8.12 2.79 -9.24
N LYS A 43 -7.71 3.23 -10.42
CA LYS A 43 -6.36 3.01 -10.96
C LYS A 43 -5.55 4.30 -10.84
N LEU A 44 -4.51 4.27 -10.01
CA LEU A 44 -3.56 5.38 -9.89
C LEU A 44 -2.22 4.97 -10.52
N GLY A 45 -1.82 5.67 -11.58
CA GLY A 45 -0.50 5.48 -12.18
C GLY A 45 0.59 6.12 -11.32
N ILE A 46 1.71 5.42 -11.13
CA ILE A 46 2.92 5.98 -10.54
C ILE A 46 3.93 6.17 -11.65
N TRP A 47 4.46 7.38 -11.78
CA TRP A 47 5.39 7.75 -12.84
C TRP A 47 6.73 8.21 -12.27
N LEU A 48 7.81 7.73 -12.86
CA LEU A 48 9.14 8.30 -12.66
C LEU A 48 9.40 9.32 -13.77
N VAL A 49 9.28 10.60 -13.45
CA VAL A 49 9.45 11.69 -14.42
C VAL A 49 10.82 12.33 -14.24
N HIS A 50 11.57 12.46 -15.34
CA HIS A 50 12.86 13.14 -15.36
C HIS A 50 12.99 14.01 -16.61
N HIS A 51 13.81 15.05 -16.54
CA HIS A 51 14.12 15.87 -17.70
C HIS A 51 14.93 15.06 -18.74
N PRO A 52 14.71 15.23 -20.06
CA PRO A 52 15.46 14.48 -21.08
C PRO A 52 16.98 14.69 -21.04
N SER A 53 17.46 15.81 -20.51
CA SER A 53 18.91 16.02 -20.31
C SER A 53 19.47 15.22 -19.13
N ALA A 54 18.64 14.85 -18.15
CA ALA A 54 19.08 14.13 -16.95
C ALA A 54 19.55 12.72 -17.31
N SER A 55 18.88 12.05 -18.26
CA SER A 55 19.28 10.73 -18.75
C SER A 55 20.56 10.73 -19.58
N ARG A 56 21.08 11.90 -19.98
CA ARG A 56 22.38 12.02 -20.68
C ARG A 56 23.57 11.89 -19.72
N VAL A 57 23.36 12.15 -18.43
CA VAL A 57 24.40 11.98 -17.41
C VAL A 57 24.41 10.52 -16.96
N ALA A 58 25.52 9.81 -17.22
CA ALA A 58 25.62 8.37 -16.98
C ALA A 58 25.19 7.94 -15.56
N ARG A 59 25.63 8.67 -14.52
CA ARG A 59 25.25 8.37 -13.12
C ARG A 59 23.74 8.47 -12.91
N VAL A 60 23.11 9.50 -13.47
CA VAL A 60 21.68 9.77 -13.28
C VAL A 60 20.85 8.73 -14.00
N ARG A 61 21.26 8.35 -15.22
CA ARG A 61 20.66 7.23 -15.95
C ARG A 61 20.72 5.94 -15.13
N HIS A 62 21.88 5.63 -14.56
CA HIS A 62 22.03 4.43 -13.73
C HIS A 62 21.14 4.48 -12.48
N THR A 63 21.00 5.63 -11.84
CA THR A 63 20.05 5.81 -10.73
C THR A 63 18.61 5.61 -11.18
N ILE A 64 18.20 6.15 -12.33
CA ILE A 64 16.85 5.97 -12.89
C ILE A 64 16.57 4.49 -13.14
N GLU A 65 17.50 3.79 -13.79
CA GLU A 65 17.41 2.35 -14.05
C GLU A 65 17.29 1.55 -12.74
N TRP A 66 18.10 1.90 -11.74
CA TRP A 66 18.04 1.27 -10.43
C TRP A 66 16.71 1.51 -9.71
N ILE A 67 16.19 2.74 -9.70
CA ILE A 67 14.87 3.04 -9.11
C ILE A 67 13.78 2.24 -9.84
N ALA A 68 13.80 2.22 -11.17
CA ALA A 68 12.82 1.51 -11.98
C ALA A 68 12.85 0.00 -11.74
N ASP A 69 14.03 -0.59 -11.51
CA ASP A 69 14.16 -2.01 -11.14
C ASP A 69 13.64 -2.28 -9.73
N ARG A 70 14.07 -1.47 -8.74
CA ARG A 70 13.76 -1.69 -7.33
C ARG A 70 12.32 -1.38 -6.96
N CYS A 71 11.72 -0.42 -7.65
CA CYS A 71 10.34 0.02 -7.48
C CYS A 71 9.45 -0.37 -8.68
N GLY A 72 9.87 -1.35 -9.48
CA GLY A 72 9.18 -1.74 -10.69
C GLY A 72 8.08 -2.77 -10.50
N PRO A 73 7.26 -2.99 -11.54
CA PRO A 73 6.21 -4.02 -11.55
C PRO A 73 6.75 -5.45 -11.46
N LYS A 74 8.03 -5.68 -11.76
CA LYS A 74 8.66 -6.99 -11.58
C LYS A 74 8.66 -7.40 -10.11
N ARG A 75 9.01 -6.47 -9.22
CA ARG A 75 9.13 -6.71 -7.78
C ARG A 75 7.81 -6.49 -7.03
N TYR A 76 7.01 -5.53 -7.49
CA TYR A 76 5.76 -5.13 -6.83
C TYR A 76 4.57 -5.35 -7.76
N PRO A 77 3.82 -6.45 -7.61
CA PRO A 77 2.73 -6.83 -8.51
C PRO A 77 1.65 -5.77 -8.69
N TRP A 78 1.36 -4.97 -7.65
CA TRP A 78 0.36 -3.90 -7.69
C TRP A 78 0.74 -2.69 -8.55
N LEU A 79 1.98 -2.61 -9.03
CA LEU A 79 2.41 -1.61 -10.01
C LEU A 79 2.19 -2.06 -11.46
N ARG A 80 1.74 -3.30 -11.65
CA ARG A 80 1.33 -3.82 -12.97
C ARG A 80 -0.02 -3.22 -13.36
N GLY A 81 -0.41 -3.43 -14.62
CA GLY A 81 -1.73 -3.02 -15.09
C GLY A 81 -2.88 -3.89 -14.57
N GLU A 82 -2.58 -5.08 -14.05
CA GLU A 82 -3.56 -6.02 -13.50
C GLU A 82 -4.01 -5.56 -12.11
N PHE A 83 -5.33 -5.53 -11.91
CA PHE A 83 -5.92 -5.23 -10.62
C PHE A 83 -5.80 -6.44 -9.69
N ILE A 84 -5.37 -6.20 -8.45
CA ILE A 84 -5.29 -7.20 -7.39
C ILE A 84 -6.29 -6.78 -6.32
N HIS A 85 -7.28 -7.62 -6.05
CA HIS A 85 -8.27 -7.36 -5.01
C HIS A 85 -7.59 -7.40 -3.63
N PRO A 86 -7.96 -6.54 -2.67
CA PRO A 86 -7.37 -6.56 -1.33
C PRO A 86 -7.46 -7.92 -0.63
N ASN A 87 -8.55 -8.67 -0.85
CA ASN A 87 -8.74 -10.01 -0.27
C ASN A 87 -7.89 -11.09 -0.95
N ASP A 88 -7.52 -10.89 -2.21
CA ASP A 88 -6.70 -11.86 -2.97
C ASP A 88 -5.20 -11.57 -2.83
N PHE A 89 -4.85 -10.55 -2.05
CA PHE A 89 -3.49 -10.01 -2.03
C PHE A 89 -2.48 -11.02 -1.49
N ASP A 90 -2.83 -11.72 -0.42
CA ASP A 90 -1.95 -12.69 0.25
C ASP A 90 -1.66 -13.89 -0.65
N ASP A 91 -2.62 -14.30 -1.50
CA ASP A 91 -2.46 -15.39 -2.46
C ASP A 91 -1.63 -14.97 -3.69
N ARG A 92 -1.79 -13.71 -4.13
CA ARG A 92 -1.15 -13.19 -5.35
C ARG A 92 0.26 -12.64 -5.09
N TYR A 93 0.61 -12.30 -3.86
CA TYR A 93 1.90 -11.73 -3.50
C TYR A 93 2.87 -12.79 -2.95
N THR A 94 3.85 -13.17 -3.77
CA THR A 94 4.90 -14.14 -3.41
C THR A 94 6.27 -13.47 -3.14
N GLY A 95 6.30 -12.14 -2.99
CA GLY A 95 7.53 -11.40 -2.75
C GLY A 95 8.01 -11.48 -1.29
N PRO A 96 9.18 -10.89 -0.98
CA PRO A 96 9.70 -10.85 0.39
C PRO A 96 8.71 -10.20 1.36
N PRO A 97 8.67 -10.61 2.64
CA PRO A 97 7.81 -9.98 3.64
C PRO A 97 7.98 -8.45 3.64
N LEU A 98 6.87 -7.75 3.39
CA LEU A 98 6.85 -6.28 3.36
C LEU A 98 6.74 -5.68 4.75
N LEU A 99 6.38 -6.48 5.77
CA LEU A 99 6.19 -6.04 7.14
C LEU A 99 7.43 -5.30 7.69
N ASN A 100 8.63 -5.78 7.37
CA ASN A 100 9.89 -5.18 7.83
C ASN A 100 10.12 -3.76 7.27
N LEU A 101 9.49 -3.39 6.14
CA LEU A 101 9.57 -2.03 5.58
C LEU A 101 8.70 -1.04 6.38
N PHE A 102 7.71 -1.54 7.13
CA PHE A 102 6.69 -0.73 7.79
C PHE A 102 6.61 -0.94 9.30
N GLU A 103 7.52 -1.74 9.87
CA GLU A 103 7.56 -2.16 11.27
C GLU A 103 7.58 -0.98 12.27
N GLY A 104 8.04 0.20 11.85
CA GLY A 104 8.03 1.43 12.66
C GLY A 104 6.87 2.41 12.41
N PHE A 105 6.04 2.18 11.38
CA PHE A 105 4.94 3.09 11.03
C PHE A 105 3.62 2.73 11.71
N VAL A 106 3.54 1.52 12.25
CA VAL A 106 2.27 0.95 12.66
C VAL A 106 2.46 0.24 14.00
N GLY A 107 1.68 0.63 15.00
CA GLY A 107 1.53 -0.12 16.25
C GLY A 107 0.91 -1.49 15.98
N PHE A 108 1.70 -2.39 15.43
CA PHE A 108 1.45 -3.82 15.30
C PHE A 108 1.96 -4.51 16.56
N GLY A 109 1.20 -4.33 17.64
CA GLY A 109 1.25 -5.23 18.79
C GLY A 109 0.16 -6.27 18.62
N THR A 110 0.54 -7.53 18.83
CA THR A 110 -0.35 -8.68 19.03
C THR A 110 -1.31 -8.36 20.17
N GLU A 111 -2.53 -7.95 19.86
CA GLU A 111 -3.66 -8.14 20.77
C GLU A 111 -4.60 -9.11 20.08
N SER A 112 -4.87 -10.19 20.80
CA SER A 112 -5.69 -11.34 20.45
C SER A 112 -6.92 -10.96 19.63
N ASN A 113 -7.09 -11.68 18.52
CA ASN A 113 -8.31 -11.76 17.74
C ASN A 113 -9.42 -12.42 18.58
N GLU A 114 -10.01 -11.68 19.52
CA GLU A 114 -11.35 -12.00 19.99
C GLU A 114 -12.36 -11.28 19.10
N PRO A 115 -13.35 -12.00 18.54
CA PRO A 115 -14.39 -11.40 17.73
C PRO A 115 -15.20 -10.42 18.59
N ARG A 116 -15.09 -9.13 18.28
CA ARG A 116 -15.96 -8.11 18.86
C ARG A 116 -17.35 -8.27 18.27
N GLU A 117 -18.21 -8.99 18.99
CA GLU A 117 -19.63 -9.08 18.70
C GLU A 117 -20.22 -7.66 18.69
N TRP A 118 -20.55 -7.16 17.50
CA TRP A 118 -21.39 -5.98 17.37
C TRP A 118 -22.83 -6.40 17.70
N GLY A 119 -23.16 -6.35 18.99
CA GLY A 119 -24.51 -6.52 19.48
C GLY A 119 -25.39 -5.40 18.95
N ALA A 120 -26.22 -5.72 17.96
CA ALA A 120 -27.41 -4.95 17.63
C ALA A 120 -28.30 -4.91 18.88
N ARG A 121 -28.41 -3.73 19.50
CA ARG A 121 -29.51 -3.41 20.40
C ARG A 121 -30.48 -2.52 19.63
N VAL A 122 -31.62 -3.12 19.30
CA VAL A 122 -32.89 -2.44 19.04
C VAL A 122 -33.44 -1.94 20.37
#